data_AF-A0A165BZT2-F1
#
_entry.id   AF-A0A165BZT2-F1
#
_cell.length_a   1.000
_cell.length_b   1.000
_cell.length_c   1.000
_cell.angle_alpha   90.00
_cell.angle_beta   90.00
_cell.angle_gamma   90.00
#
_symmetry.space_group_name_H-M   'P 1'
#
loop_
_entity.id
_entity.type
_entity.pdbx_description
1 polymer ?
#
loop_
_entity_poly.entity_id
_entity_poly.type
_entity_poly.pdbx_seq_one_letter_code
_entity_poly.pdbx_strand_id
1 'polypeptide(L)'
;ELQPEIEELGLPSTFDTQARRSLNLENLAEIELRLRMAQAEEAVGRLIEELKLQQVYRRSFRTSASVPGLKTRARNTMELQSRVINKHAGTYRRAREAMIRL
;
A
#
# COMPACT_ATOMS: atom_id res chain seq x y z
N GLU A 1 -16.35 -30.96 2.92
CA GLU A 1 -15.95 -30.13 4.06
C GLU A 1 -14.50 -29.75 3.87
N LEU A 2 -14.15 -28.46 4.01
CA LEU A 2 -12.76 -27.99 3.90
C LEU A 2 -12.03 -28.32 5.21
N GLN A 3 -10.78 -28.75 5.12
CA GLN A 3 -9.95 -29.02 6.30
C GLN A 3 -9.65 -27.69 7.00
N PRO A 4 -9.84 -27.57 8.32
CA PRO A 4 -9.64 -26.31 9.06
C PRO A 4 -8.19 -25.79 8.97
N GLU A 5 -7.25 -26.68 8.66
CA GLU A 5 -5.82 -26.37 8.45
C GLU A 5 -5.54 -25.58 7.16
N ILE A 6 -6.48 -25.58 6.21
CA ILE A 6 -6.37 -24.92 4.90
C ILE A 6 -7.20 -23.63 4.86
N GLU A 7 -8.03 -23.40 5.89
CA GLU A 7 -8.91 -22.24 5.94
C GLU A 7 -8.09 -20.98 6.26
N GLU A 8 -8.04 -20.05 5.30
CA GLU A 8 -7.44 -18.74 5.55
C GLU A 8 -8.25 -18.03 6.66
N LEU A 9 -7.61 -17.84 7.81
CA LEU A 9 -8.17 -17.07 8.91
C LEU A 9 -8.42 -15.64 8.45
N GLY A 10 -9.70 -15.28 8.34
CA GLY A 10 -10.13 -13.92 8.04
C GLY A 10 -9.68 -12.94 9.13
N LEU A 11 -9.30 -11.74 8.73
CA LEU A 11 -9.05 -10.64 9.67
C LEU A 11 -10.38 -10.07 10.18
N PRO A 12 -10.44 -9.43 11.35
CA PRO A 12 -11.69 -8.81 11.85
C PRO A 12 -12.43 -7.95 10.81
N SER A 13 -11.71 -7.22 9.96
CA SER A 13 -12.28 -6.41 8.86
C SER A 13 -12.98 -7.20 7.74
N THR A 14 -12.85 -8.54 7.70
CA THR A 14 -13.56 -9.41 6.75
C THR A 14 -14.96 -9.79 7.23
N PHE A 15 -15.23 -9.66 8.52
CA PHE A 15 -16.52 -9.97 9.13
C PHE A 15 -17.38 -8.71 9.25
N ASP A 16 -18.70 -8.83 9.20
CA ASP A 16 -19.60 -7.74 9.56
C ASP A 16 -19.61 -7.49 11.08
N THR A 17 -20.23 -6.38 11.49
CA THR A 17 -20.29 -5.96 12.90
C THR A 17 -20.96 -7.02 13.80
N GLN A 18 -21.98 -7.73 13.30
CA GLN A 18 -22.71 -8.72 14.09
C GLN A 18 -21.86 -9.98 14.29
N ALA A 19 -21.22 -10.47 13.23
CA ALA A 19 -20.32 -11.62 13.26
C ALA A 19 -19.09 -11.35 14.16
N ARG A 20 -18.51 -10.13 14.11
CA ARG A 20 -17.42 -9.75 15.01
C ARG A 20 -17.81 -9.83 16.48
N ARG A 21 -19.02 -9.37 16.82
CA ARG A 21 -19.54 -9.43 18.20
C ARG A 21 -19.81 -10.86 18.64
N SER A 22 -20.46 -11.68 17.79
CA SER A 22 -20.76 -13.07 18.13
C SER A 22 -19.50 -13.92 18.31
N LEU A 23 -18.42 -13.58 17.58
CA LEU A 23 -17.13 -14.24 17.67
C LEU A 23 -16.20 -13.59 18.72
N ASN A 24 -16.67 -12.58 19.46
CA ASN A 24 -15.91 -11.85 20.48
C ASN A 24 -14.56 -11.29 19.97
N LEU A 25 -14.55 -10.78 18.73
CA LEU A 25 -13.34 -10.30 18.05
C LEU A 25 -13.02 -8.83 18.32
N GLU A 26 -13.68 -8.18 19.29
CA GLU A 26 -13.58 -6.73 19.52
C GLU A 26 -12.14 -6.28 19.83
N ASN A 27 -11.45 -7.01 20.70
CA ASN A 27 -10.03 -6.74 21.00
C ASN A 27 -9.13 -6.94 19.78
N LEU A 28 -9.41 -7.95 18.96
CA LEU A 28 -8.66 -8.21 17.73
C LEU A 28 -8.94 -7.14 16.67
N ALA A 29 -10.17 -6.63 16.60
CA ALA A 29 -10.54 -5.53 15.74
C ALA A 29 -9.79 -4.23 16.09
N GLU A 30 -9.61 -3.95 17.39
CA GLU A 30 -8.80 -2.80 17.83
C GLU A 30 -7.32 -2.98 17.46
N ILE A 31 -6.77 -4.19 17.64
CA ILE A 31 -5.40 -4.50 17.23
C ILE A 31 -5.24 -4.35 15.72
N GLU A 32 -6.19 -4.87 14.93
CA GLU A 32 -6.17 -4.71 13.47
C GLU A 32 -6.21 -3.22 13.10
N LEU A 33 -7.10 -2.43 13.71
CA LEU A 33 -7.21 -1.00 13.44
C LEU A 33 -5.86 -0.29 13.61
N ARG A 34 -5.18 -0.51 14.73
CA ARG A 34 -3.85 0.08 15.00
C ARG A 34 -2.82 -0.37 13.96
N LEU A 35 -2.82 -1.65 13.59
CA LEU A 35 -1.94 -2.18 12.55
C LEU A 35 -2.22 -1.53 11.19
N ARG A 36 -3.49 -1.34 10.81
CA ARG A 36 -3.87 -0.68 9.55
C ARG A 36 -3.47 0.79 9.54
N MET A 37 -3.60 1.50 10.66
CA MET A 37 -3.14 2.88 10.79
C MET A 37 -1.64 2.98 10.54
N ALA A 38 -0.84 2.15 11.19
CA ALA A 38 0.61 2.11 10.98
C ALA A 38 0.99 1.77 9.53
N GLN A 39 0.30 0.80 8.91
CA GLN A 39 0.49 0.47 7.49
C GLN A 39 0.16 1.63 6.56
N ALA A 40 -0.92 2.38 6.87
CA ALA A 40 -1.32 3.54 6.08
C ALA A 40 -0.31 4.68 6.22
N GLU A 41 0.16 4.97 7.43
CA GLU A 41 1.19 5.98 7.70
C GLU A 41 2.50 5.65 6.98
N GLU A 42 2.97 4.40 7.07
CA GLU A 42 4.17 3.97 6.37
C GLU A 42 4.00 4.10 4.85
N ALA A 43 2.85 3.66 4.31
CA ALA A 43 2.58 3.76 2.88
C ALA A 43 2.56 5.21 2.39
N VAL A 44 1.98 6.14 3.17
CA VAL A 44 1.99 7.58 2.86
C VAL A 44 3.42 8.13 2.91
N GLY A 45 4.20 7.80 3.94
CA GLY A 45 5.60 8.20 4.04
C GLY A 45 6.41 7.76 2.83
N ARG A 46 6.27 6.49 2.42
CA ARG A 46 6.93 5.96 1.21
C ARG A 46 6.48 6.68 -0.06
N LEU A 47 5.18 6.95 -0.22
CA LEU A 47 4.66 7.68 -1.37
C LEU A 47 5.25 9.09 -1.48
N ILE A 48 5.36 9.80 -0.37
CA ILE A 48 5.96 11.13 -0.34
C ILE A 48 7.42 11.09 -0.81
N GLU A 49 8.21 10.14 -0.32
CA GLU A 49 9.62 10.00 -0.71
C GLU A 49 9.77 9.62 -2.20
N GLU A 50 8.96 8.69 -2.70
CA GLU A 50 8.99 8.30 -4.11
C GLU A 50 8.58 9.45 -5.05
N LEU A 51 7.59 10.25 -4.66
CA LEU A 51 7.16 11.43 -5.42
C LEU A 51 8.25 12.52 -5.45
N LYS A 52 8.93 12.76 -4.32
CA LYS A 52 10.09 13.67 -4.27
C LYS A 52 11.20 13.19 -5.20
N LEU A 53 11.55 11.90 -5.15
CA LEU A 53 12.54 11.32 -6.05
C LEU A 53 12.13 11.48 -7.51
N GLN A 54 10.90 11.16 -7.87
CA GLN A 54 10.39 11.32 -9.24
C GLN A 54 10.51 12.77 -9.73
N GLN A 55 10.24 13.75 -8.86
CA GLN A 55 10.39 15.17 -9.20
C GLN A 55 11.86 15.54 -9.49
N VAL A 56 12.81 15.06 -8.67
CA VAL A 56 14.25 15.26 -8.88
C VAL A 56 14.70 14.67 -10.22
N TYR A 57 14.29 13.44 -10.52
CA TYR A 57 14.62 12.77 -11.79
C TYR A 57 14.04 13.52 -13.00
N ARG A 58 12.77 13.96 -12.92
CA ARG A 58 12.16 14.76 -14.00
C ARG A 58 12.90 16.08 -14.25
N ARG A 59 13.40 16.73 -13.19
CA ARG A 59 14.19 17.96 -13.31
C ARG A 59 15.54 17.70 -13.98
N SER A 60 16.27 16.68 -13.53
CA SER A 60 17.56 16.26 -14.10
C SER A 60 17.45 15.82 -15.57
N PHE A 61 16.36 15.16 -15.94
CA PHE A 61 16.12 14.74 -17.32
C PHE A 61 15.88 15.94 -18.25
N ARG A 62 15.09 16.93 -17.82
CA ARG A 62 14.82 18.15 -18.59
C ARG A 62 16.09 18.93 -18.95
N THR A 63 17.08 18.92 -18.06
CA THR A 63 18.36 19.62 -18.28
C THR A 63 19.36 18.83 -19.13
N SER A 64 19.16 17.51 -19.33
CA SER A 64 20.16 16.61 -19.91
C SER A 64 19.73 15.99 -21.26
N ALA A 65 18.71 16.57 -21.90
CA ALA A 65 17.89 15.91 -22.92
C ALA A 65 18.55 15.59 -24.28
N SER A 66 19.84 15.88 -24.49
CA SER A 66 20.49 15.69 -25.81
C SER A 66 21.08 14.30 -26.06
N VAL A 67 21.17 13.41 -25.06
CA VAL A 67 21.84 12.11 -25.23
C VAL A 67 20.83 10.94 -25.36
N PRO A 68 20.82 10.19 -26.49
CA PRO A 68 19.86 9.11 -26.73
C PRO A 68 19.86 8.00 -25.65
N GLY A 69 21.02 7.59 -25.14
CA GLY A 69 21.13 6.57 -24.09
C GLY A 69 20.56 6.97 -22.73
N LEU A 70 20.49 8.27 -22.45
CA LEU A 70 19.88 8.82 -21.23
C LEU A 70 18.34 8.72 -21.28
N LYS A 71 17.72 8.74 -22.47
CA LYS A 71 16.26 8.60 -22.63
C LYS A 71 15.76 7.22 -22.26
N THR A 72 16.44 6.15 -22.69
CA THR A 72 16.06 4.77 -22.37
C THR A 72 16.21 4.47 -20.88
N ARG A 73 17.31 4.91 -20.25
CA ARG A 73 17.52 4.75 -18.82
C ARG A 73 16.47 5.50 -18.00
N ALA A 74 16.20 6.76 -18.35
CA ALA A 74 15.18 7.55 -17.67
C ALA A 74 13.78 6.92 -17.75
N ARG A 75 13.42 6.36 -18.92
CA ARG A 75 12.15 5.64 -19.09
C ARG A 75 12.05 4.45 -18.13
N ASN A 76 13.07 3.59 -18.10
CA ASN A 76 13.08 2.42 -17.22
C ASN A 76 12.99 2.82 -15.73
N THR A 77 13.69 3.88 -15.33
CA THR A 77 13.60 4.41 -13.96
C THR A 77 12.21 4.95 -13.63
N MET A 78 11.57 5.68 -14.56
CA MET A 78 10.21 6.19 -14.37
C MET A 78 9.17 5.06 -14.31
N GLU A 79 9.34 4.00 -15.10
CA GLU A 79 8.48 2.81 -15.06
C GLU A 79 8.62 2.07 -13.73
N LEU A 80 9.85 1.89 -13.23
CA LEU A 80 10.10 1.29 -11.91
C LEU A 80 9.47 2.11 -10.79
N GLN A 81 9.69 3.43 -10.78
CA GLN A 81 9.07 4.34 -9.80
C GLN A 81 7.55 4.27 -9.83
N SER A 82 6.96 4.22 -11.02
CA SER A 82 5.49 4.09 -11.15
C SER A 82 4.98 2.78 -10.53
N ARG A 83 5.71 1.67 -10.67
CA ARG A 83 5.37 0.40 -10.00
C ARG A 83 5.46 0.51 -8.48
N VAL A 84 6.50 1.16 -7.95
CA VAL A 84 6.68 1.34 -6.50
C VAL A 84 5.57 2.24 -5.93
N ILE A 85 5.27 3.36 -6.60
CA ILE A 85 4.16 4.26 -6.24
C ILE A 85 2.84 3.49 -6.21
N ASN A 86 2.53 2.72 -7.27
CA ASN A 86 1.29 1.94 -7.34
C ASN A 86 1.21 0.88 -6.23
N LYS A 87 2.34 0.26 -5.87
CA LYS A 87 2.41 -0.70 -4.76
C LYS A 87 2.03 -0.04 -3.44
N HIS A 88 2.67 1.07 -3.08
CA HIS A 88 2.39 1.77 -1.82
C HIS A 88 0.98 2.38 -1.79
N ALA A 89 0.50 2.94 -2.91
CA ALA A 89 -0.88 3.40 -3.04
C ALA A 89 -1.88 2.25 -2.87
N GLY A 90 -1.57 1.05 -3.37
CA GLY A 90 -2.36 -0.16 -3.15
C GLY A 90 -2.38 -0.59 -1.68
N THR A 91 -1.25 -0.54 -0.98
CA THR A 91 -1.18 -0.82 0.46
C THR A 91 -2.02 0.18 1.26
N TYR A 92 -1.88 1.47 1.00
CA TYR A 92 -2.67 2.51 1.67
C TYR A 92 -4.17 2.29 1.47
N ARG A 93 -4.61 2.06 0.22
CA ARG A 93 -6.04 1.85 -0.08
C ARG A 93 -6.61 0.64 0.65
N ARG A 94 -5.91 -0.49 0.63
CA ARG A 94 -6.33 -1.71 1.34
C ARG A 94 -6.40 -1.48 2.86
N ALA A 95 -5.40 -0.81 3.43
CA ALA A 95 -5.41 -0.47 4.85
C ALA A 95 -6.62 0.43 5.19
N ARG A 96 -6.87 1.47 4.38
CA ARG A 96 -8.01 2.38 4.54
C ARG A 96 -9.36 1.66 4.44
N GLU A 97 -9.53 0.79 3.45
CA GLU A 97 -10.75 0.00 3.29
C GLU A 97 -11.00 -0.91 4.50
N ALA A 98 -9.95 -1.56 5.02
CA ALA A 98 -10.06 -2.36 6.23
C ALA A 98 -10.46 -1.51 7.43
N MET A 99 -9.86 -0.33 7.62
CA MET A 99 -10.22 0.59 8.72
C MET A 99 -11.68 1.06 8.65
N ILE A 100 -12.23 1.29 7.46
CA ILE A 100 -13.64 1.70 7.29
C ILE A 100 -14.60 0.57 7.66
N ARG A 101 -14.18 -0.68 7.51
CA ARG A 101 -15.00 -1.86 7.79
C ARG A 101 -14.99 -2.28 9.26
N LEU A 102 -14.02 -1.82 10.05
CA LEU A 102 -13.88 -2.09 11.48
C LEU A 102 -14.84 -1.21 12.28
#